data_AF-A0A4P5REJ8-F1
#
_entry.id   AF-A0A4P5REJ8-F1
#
_cell.length_a   1.000
_cell.length_b   1.000
_cell.length_c   1.000
_cell.angle_alpha   90.00
_cell.angle_beta   90.00
_cell.angle_gamma   90.00
#
_symmetry.space_group_name_H-M   'P 1'
#
loop_
_entity.id
_entity.type
_entity.pdbx_description
1 polymer ?
#
loop_
_entity_poly.entity_id
_entity_poly.type
_entity_poly.pdbx_seq_one_letter_code
_entity_poly.pdbx_strand_id
1 'polypeptide(L)'
;MKQYPIIINVRDRVTHLQQLVSWLESQGQENIWLCDNASTYPPLVEYLKSSPHNVRYNDINLGHRAPWLSGLAFELGLDSHFIVTDPDVVPCEECPSDVFEHFERALNTHPDIDKVGFSLRIDDIPEYYAHAQEVVKWESQWWLDERYPGLFFSPIDTTFAMYRPGEGHLNHRSLRCAPPYIARHMPWYENSSLPNEELEYYLAHADSLIINWDAKVLPANLRAQINNMRSRYSRAQSR
;
A
#
# COMPACT_ATOMS: atom_id res chain seq x y z
N MET A 1 -11.30 12.25 -18.06
CA MET A 1 -10.49 11.46 -17.11
C MET A 1 -11.12 10.10 -16.98
N LYS A 2 -10.33 9.03 -17.11
CA LYS A 2 -10.84 7.66 -17.03
C LYS A 2 -11.06 7.29 -15.56
N GLN A 3 -12.14 6.57 -15.29
CA GLN A 3 -12.44 6.06 -13.95
C GLN A 3 -11.87 4.65 -13.80
N TYR A 4 -11.33 4.36 -12.63
CA TYR A 4 -10.87 3.04 -12.23
C TYR A 4 -11.58 2.64 -10.94
N PRO A 5 -12.03 1.38 -10.78
CA PRO A 5 -12.45 0.89 -9.47
C PRO A 5 -11.24 0.89 -8.52
N ILE A 6 -11.38 1.53 -7.35
CA ILE A 6 -10.31 1.63 -6.35
C ILE A 6 -10.80 1.00 -5.07
N ILE A 7 -10.25 -0.17 -4.75
CA ILE A 7 -10.57 -0.93 -3.54
C ILE A 7 -9.54 -0.58 -2.47
N ILE A 8 -10.00 0.09 -1.42
CA ILE A 8 -9.20 0.42 -0.25
C ILE A 8 -9.51 -0.58 0.85
N ASN A 9 -8.51 -1.34 1.29
CA ASN A 9 -8.66 -2.32 2.35
C ASN A 9 -8.59 -1.63 3.72
N VAL A 10 -9.68 -1.58 4.49
CA VAL A 10 -9.74 -0.75 5.71
C VAL A 10 -9.93 -1.60 6.97
N ARG A 11 -9.20 -1.24 8.03
CA ARG A 11 -9.33 -1.82 9.37
C ARG A 11 -8.89 -0.83 10.44
N ASP A 12 -9.83 -0.37 11.26
CA ASP A 12 -9.62 0.44 12.48
C ASP A 12 -8.73 1.70 12.36
N ARG A 13 -8.44 2.17 11.13
CA ARG A 13 -7.70 3.40 10.85
C ARG A 13 -8.46 4.29 9.89
N VAL A 14 -8.51 5.58 10.21
CA VAL A 14 -9.27 6.62 9.49
C VAL A 14 -8.40 7.82 9.10
N THR A 15 -7.38 8.19 9.88
CA THR A 15 -6.65 9.45 9.65
C THR A 15 -5.96 9.48 8.28
N HIS A 16 -5.24 8.42 7.93
CA HIS A 16 -4.57 8.33 6.62
C HIS A 16 -5.52 7.90 5.50
N LEU A 17 -6.58 7.16 5.83
CA LEU A 17 -7.64 6.83 4.88
C LEU A 17 -8.26 8.10 4.30
N GLN A 18 -8.57 9.08 5.15
CA GLN A 18 -9.11 10.37 4.73
C GLN A 18 -8.16 11.12 3.79
N GLN A 19 -6.85 11.07 4.05
CA GLN A 19 -5.84 11.70 3.18
C GLN A 19 -5.81 11.02 1.81
N LEU A 20 -5.82 9.69 1.77
CA LEU A 20 -5.86 8.93 0.53
C LEU A 20 -7.14 9.19 -0.26
N VAL A 21 -8.30 9.16 0.39
CA VAL A 21 -9.60 9.44 -0.24
C VAL A 21 -9.63 10.86 -0.80
N SER A 22 -9.24 11.87 -0.02
CA SER A 22 -9.17 13.25 -0.52
C SER A 22 -8.20 13.43 -1.68
N TRP A 23 -7.06 12.71 -1.67
CA TRP A 23 -6.17 12.70 -2.82
C TRP A 23 -6.86 12.10 -4.06
N LEU A 24 -7.51 10.95 -3.93
CA LEU A 24 -8.25 10.30 -5.03
C LEU A 24 -9.36 11.19 -5.60
N GLU A 25 -10.14 11.84 -4.75
CA GLU A 25 -11.18 12.80 -5.14
C GLU A 25 -10.58 14.01 -5.87
N SER A 26 -9.43 14.52 -5.42
CA SER A 26 -8.72 15.61 -6.11
C SER A 26 -8.23 15.21 -7.49
N GLN A 27 -7.95 13.91 -7.69
CA GLN A 27 -7.65 13.31 -8.99
C GLN A 27 -8.91 12.89 -9.74
N GLY A 28 -10.09 13.37 -9.37
CA GLY A 28 -11.36 13.13 -10.05
C GLY A 28 -11.80 11.66 -10.11
N GLN A 29 -11.26 10.80 -9.23
CA GLN A 29 -11.74 9.42 -9.10
C GLN A 29 -12.96 9.37 -8.18
N GLU A 30 -14.03 8.74 -8.66
CA GLU A 30 -15.31 8.64 -7.94
C GLU A 30 -15.64 7.19 -7.56
N ASN A 31 -15.10 6.21 -8.30
CA ASN A 31 -15.38 4.78 -8.10
C ASN A 31 -14.51 4.16 -6.98
N ILE A 32 -14.66 4.71 -5.77
CA ILE A 32 -13.94 4.29 -4.57
C ILE A 32 -14.79 3.26 -3.79
N TRP A 33 -14.14 2.19 -3.36
CA TRP A 33 -14.72 1.08 -2.59
C TRP A 33 -13.92 0.88 -1.31
N LEU A 34 -14.56 1.16 -0.16
CA LEU A 34 -14.00 0.92 1.16
C LEU A 34 -14.34 -0.53 1.58
N CYS A 35 -13.37 -1.42 1.50
CA CYS A 35 -13.51 -2.83 1.89
C CYS A 35 -13.19 -2.97 3.39
N ASP A 36 -14.23 -2.91 4.22
CA ASP A 36 -14.10 -2.93 5.67
C ASP A 36 -13.92 -4.34 6.22
N ASN A 37 -12.86 -4.53 6.99
CA ASN A 37 -12.55 -5.77 7.70
C ASN A 37 -13.16 -5.79 9.10
N ALA A 38 -14.47 -5.60 9.20
CA ALA A 38 -15.24 -5.64 10.43
C ALA A 38 -14.76 -4.62 11.51
N SER A 39 -14.40 -3.40 11.09
CA SER A 39 -13.81 -2.40 11.99
C SER A 39 -14.71 -2.10 13.21
N THR A 40 -14.07 -1.86 14.34
CA THR A 40 -14.72 -1.52 15.61
C THR A 40 -14.29 -0.17 16.16
N TYR A 41 -13.27 0.48 15.57
CA TYR A 41 -12.84 1.82 15.96
C TYR A 41 -13.94 2.86 15.66
N PRO A 42 -14.53 3.52 16.68
CA PRO A 42 -15.72 4.35 16.47
C PRO A 42 -15.56 5.47 15.43
N PRO A 43 -14.43 6.19 15.35
CA PRO A 43 -14.22 7.19 14.30
C PRO A 43 -14.23 6.62 12.89
N LEU A 44 -13.63 5.44 12.66
CA LEU A 44 -13.70 4.78 11.35
C LEU A 44 -15.11 4.30 11.05
N VAL A 45 -15.79 3.67 12.02
CA VAL A 45 -17.17 3.19 11.83
C VAL A 45 -18.09 4.33 11.41
N GLU A 46 -17.94 5.52 12.01
CA GLU A 46 -18.74 6.67 11.63
C GLU A 46 -18.34 7.27 10.27
N TYR A 47 -17.04 7.30 9.97
CA TYR A 47 -16.57 7.69 8.65
C TYR A 47 -17.15 6.79 7.54
N LEU A 48 -17.19 5.46 7.75
CA LEU A 48 -17.76 4.52 6.79
C LEU A 48 -19.27 4.71 6.61
N LYS A 49 -20.01 4.93 7.70
CA LYS A 49 -21.47 5.17 7.64
C LYS A 49 -21.84 6.46 6.93
N SER A 50 -21.04 7.50 7.09
CA SER A 50 -21.25 8.82 6.49
C SER A 50 -20.61 8.98 5.11
N SER A 51 -19.86 7.99 4.65
CA SER A 51 -19.13 8.05 3.39
C SER A 51 -20.07 8.12 2.19
N PRO A 52 -19.81 9.01 1.20
CA PRO A 52 -20.54 9.01 -0.06
C PRO A 52 -20.07 7.90 -1.02
N HIS A 53 -18.98 7.20 -0.68
CA HIS A 53 -18.39 6.14 -1.50
C HIS A 53 -19.04 4.78 -1.23
N ASN A 54 -18.68 3.78 -2.04
CA ASN A 54 -19.17 2.44 -1.83
C ASN A 54 -18.46 1.80 -0.63
N VAL A 55 -19.21 1.12 0.23
CA VAL A 55 -18.64 0.40 1.38
C VAL A 55 -19.05 -1.06 1.33
N ARG A 56 -18.04 -1.95 1.34
CA ARG A 56 -18.21 -3.38 1.49
C ARG A 56 -17.87 -3.76 2.92
N TYR A 57 -18.91 -3.94 3.73
CA TYR A 57 -18.77 -4.48 5.09
C TYR A 57 -18.57 -6.00 5.02
N ASN A 58 -17.46 -6.48 5.56
CA ASN A 58 -17.26 -7.89 5.83
C ASN A 58 -17.63 -8.19 7.29
N ASP A 59 -18.31 -9.33 7.52
CA ASP A 59 -18.74 -9.74 8.86
C ASP A 59 -17.57 -10.13 9.78
N ILE A 60 -16.42 -10.43 9.18
CA ILE A 60 -15.19 -10.83 9.87
C ILE A 60 -13.99 -10.12 9.23
N ASN A 61 -12.89 -10.05 9.98
CA ASN A 61 -11.62 -9.56 9.46
C ASN A 61 -11.00 -10.59 8.49
N LEU A 62 -10.98 -10.26 7.18
CA LEU A 62 -10.40 -11.08 6.11
C LEU A 62 -8.92 -10.74 5.84
N GLY A 63 -8.34 -9.80 6.60
CA GLY A 63 -6.95 -9.36 6.52
C GLY A 63 -6.60 -8.68 5.20
N HIS A 64 -5.32 -8.73 4.81
CA HIS A 64 -4.83 -8.15 3.54
C HIS A 64 -5.53 -8.74 2.31
N ARG A 65 -6.17 -9.91 2.42
CA ARG A 65 -6.86 -10.58 1.31
C ARG A 65 -8.32 -10.18 1.14
N ALA A 66 -8.85 -9.28 1.97
CA ALA A 66 -10.25 -8.87 1.93
C ALA A 66 -10.74 -8.42 0.55
N PRO A 67 -9.98 -7.67 -0.27
CA PRO A 67 -10.41 -7.31 -1.63
C PRO A 67 -10.80 -8.52 -2.48
N TRP A 68 -10.08 -9.64 -2.34
CA TRP A 68 -10.36 -10.87 -3.09
C TRP A 68 -11.39 -11.75 -2.39
N LEU A 69 -11.26 -11.96 -1.08
CA LEU A 69 -12.15 -12.85 -0.32
C LEU A 69 -13.58 -12.30 -0.18
N SER A 70 -13.76 -10.97 -0.27
CA SER A 70 -15.08 -10.33 -0.28
C SER A 70 -15.80 -10.40 -1.64
N GLY A 71 -15.07 -10.77 -2.69
CA GLY A 71 -15.54 -10.80 -4.08
C GLY A 71 -15.31 -9.50 -4.88
N LEU A 72 -14.94 -8.39 -4.23
CA LEU A 72 -14.80 -7.08 -4.91
C LEU A 72 -13.79 -7.09 -6.06
N ALA A 73 -12.60 -7.66 -5.83
CA ALA A 73 -11.56 -7.71 -6.85
C ALA A 73 -12.01 -8.50 -8.09
N PHE A 74 -12.84 -9.54 -7.90
CA PHE A 74 -13.43 -10.29 -8.99
C PHE A 74 -14.52 -9.48 -9.70
N GLU A 75 -15.47 -8.92 -8.94
CA GLU A 75 -16.60 -8.15 -9.47
C GLU A 75 -16.16 -6.93 -10.28
N LEU A 76 -15.16 -6.21 -9.80
CA LEU A 76 -14.69 -4.95 -10.40
C LEU A 76 -13.55 -5.17 -11.40
N GLY A 77 -12.79 -6.26 -11.24
CA GLY A 77 -11.55 -6.52 -11.96
C GLY A 77 -11.63 -7.50 -13.11
N LEU A 78 -12.78 -8.14 -13.37
CA LEU A 78 -12.89 -9.16 -14.41
C LEU A 78 -12.57 -8.61 -15.81
N ASP A 79 -13.18 -7.49 -16.18
CA ASP A 79 -13.12 -6.92 -17.54
C ASP A 79 -12.43 -5.55 -17.58
N SER A 80 -11.90 -5.07 -16.45
CA SER A 80 -11.31 -3.73 -16.37
C SER A 80 -10.09 -3.67 -15.44
N HIS A 81 -9.21 -2.71 -15.71
CA HIS A 81 -8.12 -2.37 -14.78
C HIS A 81 -8.74 -1.87 -13.47
N PHE A 82 -8.25 -2.37 -12.34
CA PHE A 82 -8.71 -1.98 -11.02
C PHE A 82 -7.53 -1.77 -10.09
N ILE A 83 -7.74 -1.03 -9.01
CA ILE A 83 -6.68 -0.69 -8.05
C ILE A 83 -7.01 -1.31 -6.70
N VAL A 84 -5.99 -1.85 -6.05
CA VAL A 84 -6.07 -2.27 -4.64
C VAL A 84 -5.00 -1.54 -3.85
N THR A 85 -5.38 -1.01 -2.69
CA THR A 85 -4.48 -0.29 -1.80
C THR A 85 -4.85 -0.50 -0.33
N ASP A 86 -3.84 -0.43 0.54
CA ASP A 86 -3.99 -0.17 1.96
C ASP A 86 -4.44 1.29 2.21
N PRO A 87 -4.99 1.62 3.39
CA PRO A 87 -5.61 2.92 3.64
C PRO A 87 -4.59 4.03 3.90
N ASP A 88 -3.31 3.69 4.01
CA ASP A 88 -2.24 4.58 4.47
C ASP A 88 -1.10 4.73 3.46
N VAL A 89 -1.32 4.35 2.20
CA VAL A 89 -0.41 4.58 1.08
C VAL A 89 -0.89 5.81 0.32
N VAL A 90 -0.33 6.98 0.65
CA VAL A 90 -0.75 8.28 0.11
C VAL A 90 0.28 8.74 -0.92
N PRO A 91 -0.11 9.03 -2.18
CA PRO A 91 0.81 9.54 -3.18
C PRO A 91 1.46 10.85 -2.75
N CYS A 92 2.75 11.03 -3.09
CA CYS A 92 3.47 12.23 -2.74
C CYS A 92 2.90 13.46 -3.47
N GLU A 93 3.13 14.66 -2.95
CA GLU A 93 2.53 15.89 -3.49
C GLU A 93 2.96 16.19 -4.93
N GLU A 94 4.15 15.75 -5.33
CA GLU A 94 4.65 15.86 -6.70
C GLU A 94 4.15 14.77 -7.66
N CYS A 95 3.38 13.78 -7.16
CA CYS A 95 2.86 12.71 -8.00
C CYS A 95 1.95 13.30 -9.09
N PRO A 96 2.26 13.10 -10.38
CA PRO A 96 1.45 13.66 -11.46
C PRO A 96 0.05 13.05 -11.50
N SER A 97 -0.91 13.82 -12.01
CA SER A 97 -2.30 13.39 -12.15
C SER A 97 -2.53 12.33 -13.23
N ASP A 98 -1.56 12.12 -14.13
CA ASP A 98 -1.62 11.08 -15.17
C ASP A 98 -1.14 9.70 -14.69
N VAL A 99 -0.96 9.53 -13.37
CA VAL A 99 -0.44 8.29 -12.78
C VAL A 99 -1.27 7.05 -13.11
N PHE A 100 -2.60 7.18 -13.20
CA PHE A 100 -3.46 6.05 -13.54
C PHE A 100 -3.25 5.61 -14.99
N GLU A 101 -3.18 6.57 -15.92
CA GLU A 101 -2.84 6.32 -17.31
C GLU A 101 -1.40 5.81 -17.47
N HIS A 102 -0.47 6.22 -16.61
CA HIS A 102 0.89 5.71 -16.56
C HIS A 102 0.90 4.21 -16.18
N PHE A 103 0.19 3.82 -15.11
CA PHE A 103 0.06 2.43 -14.70
C PHE A 103 -0.61 1.56 -15.76
N GLU A 104 -1.74 2.00 -16.33
CA GLU A 104 -2.43 1.28 -17.39
C GLU A 104 -1.53 1.09 -18.63
N ARG A 105 -0.78 2.13 -19.02
CA ARG A 105 0.15 2.05 -20.15
C ARG A 105 1.28 1.06 -19.88
N ALA A 106 1.83 1.06 -18.67
CA ALA A 106 2.86 0.10 -18.28
C ALA A 106 2.34 -1.35 -18.35
N LEU A 107 1.12 -1.62 -17.87
CA LEU A 107 0.50 -2.95 -17.96
C LEU A 107 0.23 -3.39 -19.40
N ASN A 108 -0.28 -2.48 -20.23
CA ASN A 108 -0.56 -2.76 -21.64
C ASN A 108 0.72 -3.00 -22.45
N THR A 109 1.82 -2.34 -22.07
CA THR A 109 3.12 -2.50 -22.75
C THR A 109 3.82 -3.81 -22.36
N HIS A 110 3.63 -4.28 -21.13
CA HIS A 110 4.31 -5.46 -20.59
C HIS A 110 3.30 -6.55 -20.26
N PRO A 111 2.91 -7.40 -21.25
CA PRO A 111 1.84 -8.39 -21.10
C PRO A 111 2.14 -9.49 -20.08
N ASP A 112 3.39 -9.60 -19.61
CA ASP A 112 3.82 -10.53 -18.58
C ASP A 112 3.75 -9.97 -17.15
N ILE A 113 3.31 -8.73 -16.95
CA ILE A 113 3.22 -8.07 -15.64
C ILE A 113 1.78 -7.99 -15.15
N ASP A 114 1.48 -8.58 -14.00
CA ASP A 114 0.12 -8.65 -13.48
C ASP A 114 -0.34 -7.37 -12.76
N LYS A 115 0.59 -6.59 -12.19
CA LYS A 115 0.28 -5.31 -11.54
C LYS A 115 1.41 -4.27 -11.60
N VAL A 116 1.03 -2.99 -11.58
CA VAL A 116 1.94 -1.85 -11.53
C VAL A 116 1.49 -0.90 -10.43
N GLY A 117 2.41 -0.39 -9.63
CA GLY A 117 2.07 0.49 -8.51
C GLY A 117 3.22 1.40 -8.09
N PHE A 118 3.04 2.06 -6.95
CA PHE A 118 4.03 3.00 -6.45
C PHE A 118 5.27 2.29 -5.87
N SER A 119 6.45 2.89 -6.09
CA SER A 119 7.54 2.73 -5.12
C SER A 119 7.23 3.58 -3.88
N LEU A 120 7.63 3.09 -2.72
CA LEU A 120 7.50 3.85 -1.47
C LEU A 120 8.70 4.78 -1.30
N ARG A 121 8.41 6.03 -0.94
CA ARG A 121 9.43 7.03 -0.64
C ARG A 121 10.23 6.62 0.59
N ILE A 122 11.56 6.69 0.48
CA ILE A 122 12.49 6.25 1.54
C ILE A 122 13.58 7.28 1.86
N ASP A 123 13.62 8.39 1.14
CA ASP A 123 14.63 9.44 1.31
C ASP A 123 14.20 10.58 2.25
N ASP A 124 12.94 10.59 2.70
CA ASP A 124 12.39 11.61 3.61
C ASP A 124 11.73 11.04 4.88
N ILE A 125 11.99 9.77 5.21
CA ILE A 125 11.45 9.16 6.43
C ILE A 125 12.06 9.86 7.66
N PRO A 126 11.23 10.41 8.57
CA PRO A 126 11.71 11.18 9.70
C PRO A 126 12.43 10.32 10.75
N GLU A 127 13.45 10.89 11.40
CA GLU A 127 14.23 10.20 12.44
C GLU A 127 13.42 9.86 13.70
N TYR A 128 12.28 10.52 13.94
CA TYR A 128 11.41 10.23 15.07
C TYR A 128 10.59 8.94 14.90
N TYR A 129 10.58 8.36 13.69
CA TYR A 129 10.02 7.04 13.46
C TYR A 129 11.03 5.98 13.86
N ALA A 130 10.67 5.16 14.85
CA ALA A 130 11.59 4.27 15.56
C ALA A 130 12.32 3.27 14.64
N HIS A 131 11.72 2.90 13.50
CA HIS A 131 12.24 1.91 12.56
C HIS A 131 12.69 2.53 11.23
N ALA A 132 12.97 3.84 11.18
CA ALA A 132 13.30 4.54 9.94
C ALA A 132 14.46 3.86 9.19
N GLN A 133 15.57 3.55 9.87
CA GLN A 133 16.73 2.92 9.23
C GLN A 133 16.44 1.52 8.72
N GLU A 134 15.64 0.75 9.45
CA GLU A 134 15.20 -0.60 9.07
C GLU A 134 14.28 -0.58 7.85
N VAL A 135 13.35 0.37 7.78
CA VAL A 135 12.47 0.56 6.62
C VAL A 135 13.28 0.96 5.39
N VAL A 136 14.13 1.99 5.49
CA VAL A 136 14.97 2.43 4.35
C VAL A 136 15.75 1.25 3.80
N LYS A 137 16.37 0.47 4.68
CA LYS A 137 17.14 -0.70 4.29
C LYS A 137 16.29 -1.81 3.67
N TRP A 138 15.10 -2.06 4.21
CA TRP A 138 14.19 -3.08 3.68
C TRP A 138 13.70 -2.69 2.29
N GLU A 139 13.21 -1.48 2.14
CA GLU A 139 12.61 -1.00 0.89
C GLU A 139 13.66 -0.75 -0.20
N SER A 140 14.90 -0.39 0.15
CA SER A 140 16.00 -0.16 -0.83
C SER A 140 16.20 -1.33 -1.80
N GLN A 141 15.86 -2.57 -1.41
CA GLN A 141 15.99 -3.73 -2.29
C GLN A 141 15.03 -3.68 -3.50
N TRP A 142 13.89 -3.00 -3.36
CA TRP A 142 12.88 -2.85 -4.41
C TRP A 142 13.24 -1.79 -5.45
N TRP A 143 14.32 -1.03 -5.20
CA TRP A 143 14.85 0.01 -6.09
C TRP A 143 16.03 -0.47 -6.95
N LEU A 144 16.36 -1.76 -6.95
CA LEU A 144 17.59 -2.28 -7.57
C LEU A 144 17.45 -2.78 -9.01
N ASP A 145 16.32 -3.41 -9.35
CA ASP A 145 16.10 -4.02 -10.69
C ASP A 145 15.25 -3.08 -11.55
N GLU A 146 15.84 -2.02 -12.08
CA GLU A 146 15.19 -1.20 -13.11
C GLU A 146 15.08 -2.00 -14.41
N ARG A 147 13.98 -2.74 -14.54
CA ARG A 147 13.76 -3.66 -15.65
C ARG A 147 13.44 -2.91 -16.95
N TYR A 148 12.71 -1.81 -16.82
CA TYR A 148 12.36 -0.91 -17.90
C TYR A 148 12.59 0.53 -17.44
N PRO A 149 12.82 1.49 -18.34
CA PRO A 149 13.05 2.88 -17.95
C PRO A 149 11.94 3.41 -17.02
N GLY A 150 12.32 3.77 -15.80
CA GLY A 150 11.42 4.27 -14.76
C GLY A 150 10.53 3.22 -14.08
N LEU A 151 10.79 1.92 -14.27
CA LEU A 151 10.00 0.82 -13.70
C LEU A 151 10.89 -0.26 -13.10
N PHE A 152 10.76 -0.48 -11.79
CA PHE A 152 11.52 -1.45 -11.01
C PHE A 152 10.75 -2.77 -10.87
N PHE A 153 11.34 -3.88 -11.25
CA PHE A 153 10.74 -5.21 -11.09
C PHE A 153 10.87 -5.69 -9.65
N SER A 154 9.77 -5.61 -8.92
CA SER A 154 9.73 -5.98 -7.51
C SER A 154 8.30 -6.31 -7.08
N PRO A 155 8.11 -7.24 -6.12
CA PRO A 155 6.79 -7.52 -5.59
C PRO A 155 6.15 -6.28 -4.97
N ILE A 156 4.86 -6.10 -5.24
CA ILE A 156 3.99 -5.12 -4.59
C ILE A 156 2.93 -5.92 -3.88
N ASP A 157 2.65 -5.74 -2.59
CA ASP A 157 1.52 -6.44 -1.97
C ASP A 157 0.22 -5.64 -2.17
N THR A 158 -0.27 -5.00 -1.11
CA THR A 158 -1.35 -4.01 -1.06
C THR A 158 -0.84 -2.57 -1.07
N THR A 159 0.43 -2.35 -1.42
CA THR A 159 0.99 -1.00 -1.67
C THR A 159 0.43 -0.45 -2.99
N PHE A 160 -0.69 0.27 -2.94
CA PHE A 160 -1.39 0.91 -4.08
C PHE A 160 -0.92 0.47 -5.46
N ALA A 161 -1.63 -0.50 -6.03
CA ALA A 161 -1.30 -1.08 -7.33
C ALA A 161 -2.52 -1.22 -8.21
N MET A 162 -2.35 -0.86 -9.48
CA MET A 162 -3.26 -1.20 -10.55
C MET A 162 -2.99 -2.64 -11.02
N TYR A 163 -4.04 -3.41 -11.14
CA TYR A 163 -4.07 -4.78 -11.63
C TYR A 163 -4.65 -4.79 -13.05
N ARG A 164 -4.12 -5.66 -13.90
CA ARG A 164 -4.73 -5.95 -15.20
C ARG A 164 -6.10 -6.65 -15.04
N PRO A 165 -7.00 -6.57 -16.04
CA PRO A 165 -8.22 -7.34 -16.04
C PRO A 165 -7.99 -8.85 -15.87
N GLY A 166 -8.92 -9.53 -15.22
CA GLY A 166 -8.96 -10.98 -15.06
C GLY A 166 -8.57 -11.46 -13.66
N GLU A 167 -8.17 -12.73 -13.57
CA GLU A 167 -7.82 -13.40 -12.31
C GLU A 167 -6.39 -13.97 -12.34
N GLY A 168 -5.96 -14.52 -11.20
CA GLY A 168 -4.72 -15.31 -11.12
C GLY A 168 -3.45 -14.46 -11.09
N HIS A 169 -3.55 -13.18 -10.73
CA HIS A 169 -2.41 -12.27 -10.62
C HIS A 169 -1.37 -12.79 -9.63
N LEU A 170 -0.10 -12.77 -10.04
CA LEU A 170 1.01 -13.25 -9.24
C LEU A 170 1.78 -12.09 -8.63
N ASN A 171 2.01 -12.14 -7.32
CA ASN A 171 2.65 -11.04 -6.57
C ASN A 171 4.03 -10.63 -7.10
N HIS A 172 4.79 -11.58 -7.61
CA HIS A 172 6.14 -11.35 -8.13
C HIS A 172 6.17 -10.82 -9.57
N ARG A 173 5.03 -10.79 -10.27
CA ARG A 173 4.90 -10.23 -11.63
C ARG A 173 4.43 -8.79 -11.53
N SER A 174 5.26 -7.96 -10.91
CA SER A 174 4.91 -6.61 -10.51
C SER A 174 5.99 -5.61 -10.90
N LEU A 175 5.60 -4.38 -11.23
CA LEU A 175 6.51 -3.25 -11.43
C LEU A 175 6.16 -2.11 -10.48
N ARG A 176 7.16 -1.52 -9.85
CA ARG A 176 7.04 -0.28 -9.08
C ARG A 176 7.58 0.90 -9.88
N CYS A 177 6.90 2.03 -9.87
CA CYS A 177 7.33 3.21 -10.62
C CYS A 177 8.44 3.99 -9.92
N ALA A 178 9.32 4.60 -10.71
CA ALA A 178 10.29 5.59 -10.26
C ALA A 178 9.61 6.97 -10.01
N PRO A 179 10.29 7.90 -9.32
CA PRO A 179 9.87 9.29 -9.26
C PRO A 179 9.57 9.86 -10.65
N PRO A 180 8.51 10.69 -10.80
CA PRO A 180 7.72 11.28 -9.72
C PRO A 180 6.52 10.44 -9.24
N TYR A 181 6.32 9.23 -9.78
CA TYR A 181 5.19 8.36 -9.43
C TYR A 181 5.50 7.50 -8.19
N ILE A 182 5.46 8.12 -7.02
CA ILE A 182 5.76 7.48 -5.74
C ILE A 182 4.77 7.89 -4.64
N ALA A 183 4.72 7.08 -3.58
CA ALA A 183 3.83 7.30 -2.44
C ALA A 183 4.57 7.20 -1.10
N ARG A 184 3.99 7.78 -0.07
CA ARG A 184 4.39 7.61 1.33
C ARG A 184 3.53 6.55 1.98
N HIS A 185 4.15 5.68 2.77
CA HIS A 185 3.44 4.83 3.73
C HIS A 185 3.33 5.60 5.04
N MET A 186 2.16 6.17 5.31
CA MET A 186 1.99 7.24 6.28
C MET A 186 2.37 6.90 7.73
N PRO A 187 2.20 5.67 8.23
CA PRO A 187 2.73 5.27 9.54
C PRO A 187 4.23 5.50 9.75
N TRP A 188 5.04 5.54 8.69
CA TRP A 188 6.48 5.85 8.80
C TRP A 188 6.76 7.31 9.12
N TYR A 189 5.74 8.17 9.04
CA TYR A 189 5.81 9.60 9.31
C TYR A 189 5.13 9.96 10.63
N GLU A 190 4.73 8.97 11.42
CA GLU A 190 4.23 9.17 12.79
C GLU A 190 5.39 9.17 13.80
N ASN A 191 5.24 9.97 14.86
CA ASN A 191 6.22 9.99 15.94
C ASN A 191 6.02 8.80 16.87
N SER A 192 6.92 7.81 16.77
CA SER A 192 6.84 6.58 17.57
C SER A 192 6.98 6.81 19.08
N SER A 193 7.45 7.98 19.50
CA SER A 193 7.55 8.35 20.93
C SER A 193 6.28 9.02 21.46
N LEU A 194 5.34 9.38 20.59
CA LEU A 194 4.09 10.07 20.92
C LEU A 194 2.90 9.39 20.21
N PRO A 195 2.54 8.15 20.60
CA PRO A 195 1.41 7.46 19.98
C PRO A 195 0.11 8.23 20.22
N ASN A 196 -0.76 8.23 19.22
CA ASN A 196 -2.10 8.79 19.31
C ASN A 196 -3.14 7.68 19.63
N GLU A 197 -4.35 8.09 19.99
CA GLU A 197 -5.45 7.18 20.34
C GLU A 197 -5.76 6.16 19.24
N GLU A 198 -5.69 6.56 17.98
CA GLU A 198 -5.96 5.70 16.83
C GLU A 198 -4.92 4.58 16.69
N LEU A 199 -3.63 4.92 16.82
CA LEU A 199 -2.54 3.94 16.80
C LEU A 199 -2.64 2.98 18.00
N GLU A 200 -2.92 3.50 19.19
CA GLU A 200 -3.10 2.68 20.38
C GLU A 200 -4.29 1.71 20.23
N TYR A 201 -5.42 2.20 19.71
CA TYR A 201 -6.58 1.38 19.43
C TYR A 201 -6.25 0.30 18.40
N TYR A 202 -5.64 0.69 17.27
CA TYR A 202 -5.28 -0.24 16.21
C TYR A 202 -4.37 -1.36 16.73
N LEU A 203 -3.32 -1.03 17.48
CA LEU A 203 -2.39 -2.01 18.02
C LEU A 203 -3.04 -2.97 19.03
N ALA A 204 -4.06 -2.52 19.77
CA ALA A 204 -4.79 -3.35 20.73
C ALA A 204 -5.74 -4.35 20.05
N HIS A 205 -6.17 -4.09 18.81
CA HIS A 205 -7.17 -4.90 18.09
C HIS A 205 -6.60 -5.61 16.84
N ALA A 206 -5.43 -5.21 16.38
CA ALA A 206 -4.74 -5.84 15.25
C ALA A 206 -4.16 -7.20 15.65
N ASP A 207 -4.15 -8.13 14.68
CA ASP A 207 -3.39 -9.36 14.83
C ASP A 207 -1.89 -9.04 14.79
N SER A 208 -1.23 -9.24 15.94
CA SER A 208 0.20 -9.03 16.14
C SER A 208 1.11 -9.79 15.15
N LEU A 209 0.59 -10.84 14.50
CA LEU A 209 1.30 -11.62 13.49
C LEU A 209 1.29 -10.97 12.09
N ILE A 210 0.46 -9.94 11.89
CA ILE A 210 0.24 -9.28 10.61
C ILE A 210 0.87 -7.87 10.58
N ILE A 211 0.95 -7.20 11.73
CA ILE A 211 1.56 -5.86 11.85
C ILE A 211 3.10 -5.91 11.89
N ASN A 212 3.75 -5.58 10.78
CA ASN A 212 5.21 -5.68 10.66
C ASN A 212 5.95 -4.44 11.19
N TRP A 213 5.45 -3.24 10.86
CA TRP A 213 6.16 -1.97 11.07
C TRP A 213 5.59 -1.13 12.21
N ASP A 214 4.32 -1.32 12.58
CA ASP A 214 3.69 -0.61 13.71
C ASP A 214 4.06 -1.20 15.08
N ALA A 215 4.69 -2.38 15.11
CA ALA A 215 5.06 -3.03 16.37
C ALA A 215 6.23 -2.29 17.05
N LYS A 216 6.13 -2.08 18.38
CA LYS A 216 7.21 -1.48 19.20
C LYS A 216 8.54 -2.23 19.06
N VAL A 217 8.48 -3.53 18.82
CA VAL A 217 9.63 -4.37 18.48
C VAL A 217 9.31 -5.09 17.19
N LEU A 218 10.17 -4.95 16.18
CA LEU A 218 9.99 -5.63 14.90
C LEU A 218 9.87 -7.16 15.10
N PRO A 219 9.00 -7.84 14.32
CA PRO A 219 8.91 -9.29 14.31
C PRO A 219 10.28 -9.96 14.12
N ALA A 220 10.50 -11.09 14.81
CA ALA A 220 11.82 -11.74 14.84
C ALA A 220 12.29 -12.22 13.45
N ASN A 221 11.36 -12.69 12.61
CA ASN A 221 11.59 -13.05 11.21
C ASN A 221 12.07 -11.84 10.39
N LEU A 222 11.41 -10.68 10.53
CA LEU A 222 11.79 -9.46 9.82
C LEU A 222 13.18 -8.99 10.24
N ARG A 223 13.47 -8.98 11.57
CA ARG A 223 14.81 -8.68 12.09
C ARG A 223 15.88 -9.61 11.53
N ALA A 224 15.61 -10.92 11.46
CA ALA A 224 16.54 -11.90 10.91
C ALA A 224 16.82 -11.64 9.42
N GLN A 225 15.79 -11.34 8.63
CA GLN A 225 15.95 -11.01 7.20
C GLN A 225 16.75 -9.73 7.02
N ILE A 226 16.45 -8.68 7.77
CA ILE A 226 17.21 -7.42 7.75
C ILE A 226 18.67 -7.67 8.11
N ASN A 227 18.97 -8.43 9.16
CA ASN A 227 20.35 -8.77 9.53
C ASN A 227 21.08 -9.55 8.43
N ASN A 228 20.41 -10.49 7.77
CA ASN A 228 20.96 -11.22 6.63
C ASN A 228 21.27 -10.30 5.44
N MET A 229 20.43 -9.30 5.16
CA MET A 229 20.73 -8.28 4.14
C MET A 229 22.00 -7.49 4.47
N ARG A 230 22.23 -7.16 5.75
CA ARG A 230 23.47 -6.50 6.25
C ARG A 230 24.73 -7.29 5.87
N SER A 231 24.67 -8.62 6.00
CA SER A 231 25.79 -9.52 5.67
C SER A 231 26.08 -9.65 4.16
N ARG A 232 25.07 -9.42 3.31
CA ARG A 232 25.22 -9.47 1.84
C ARG A 232 25.79 -8.17 1.31
N TYR A 233 25.32 -7.02 1.79
CA TYR A 233 25.87 -5.71 1.41
C TYR A 233 27.33 -5.52 1.82
N SER A 234 27.72 -5.97 3.03
CA SER A 234 29.12 -5.88 3.49
C SER A 234 30.08 -6.79 2.71
N ARG A 235 29.60 -7.93 2.19
CA ARG A 235 30.36 -8.83 1.30
C ARG A 235 30.46 -8.33 -0.14
N ALA A 236 29.50 -7.54 -0.60
CA ALA A 236 29.52 -6.94 -1.94
C ALA A 236 30.46 -5.73 -2.03
N GLN A 237 30.64 -4.97 -0.95
CA GLN A 237 31.57 -3.83 -0.89
C GLN A 237 33.04 -4.22 -0.58
N SER A 238 33.29 -5.48 -0.21
CA SER A 238 34.63 -6.02 0.08
C SER A 238 35.21 -6.86 -1.07
N ARG A 239 34.62 -6.76 -2.26
CA ARG A 239 35.09 -7.32 -3.53
C ARG A 239 35.28 -6.21 -4.55
#